data_AF-A0A0W0S341-F1
#
_entry.id   AF-A0A0W0S341-F1
#
_cell.length_a   1.000
_cell.length_b   1.000
_cell.length_c   1.000
_cell.angle_alpha   90.00
_cell.angle_beta   90.00
_cell.angle_gamma   90.00
#
_symmetry.space_group_name_H-M   'P 1'
#
loop_
_entity.id
_entity.type
_entity.pdbx_description
1 polymer ?
#
loop_
_entity_poly.entity_id
_entity_poly.type
_entity_poly.pdbx_seq_one_letter_code
_entity_poly.pdbx_strand_id
1 'polypeptide(L)'
;MRSKSEIGEDNEISQEELFRLTKTGLGSIPSPYDVPWSFLIHSNYRADINRDNVVAKLQEDKALQGIVFRPSSSRGCTTISILTTTNGATNLVMSNCELNKLENSYHYYGLNLPSSILEIIKACPSNSIKNISGEFIASELQKKLEVAKYEFERPQRELAERFKMDSY
;
A
#
# COMPACT_ATOMS: atom_id res chain seq x y z
N MET A 1 45.20 -31.62 20.75
CA MET A 1 44.27 -32.72 20.42
C MET A 1 42.92 -32.11 20.04
N ARG A 2 42.40 -32.42 18.85
CA ARG A 2 41.02 -32.11 18.41
C ARG A 2 40.05 -33.14 19.01
N SER A 3 38.81 -32.72 19.29
CA SER A 3 37.53 -33.47 19.18
C SER A 3 36.43 -32.60 19.83
N LYS A 4 35.16 -32.54 19.42
CA LYS A 4 34.37 -32.76 18.19
C LYS A 4 32.98 -32.18 18.57
N SER A 5 32.27 -31.67 17.58
CA SER A 5 30.92 -31.08 17.65
C SER A 5 29.81 -32.02 18.13
N GLU A 6 28.83 -31.48 18.87
CA GLU A 6 27.44 -31.95 18.98
C GLU A 6 26.60 -30.64 19.01
N ILE A 7 25.98 -30.13 17.95
CA ILE A 7 24.87 -30.61 17.09
C ILE A 7 23.66 -31.06 17.91
N GLY A 8 22.75 -30.09 18.12
CA GLY A 8 21.29 -30.19 18.02
C GLY A 8 20.58 -31.28 18.81
N GLU A 9 19.96 -30.89 19.93
CA GLU A 9 18.76 -31.60 20.39
C GLU A 9 17.52 -30.94 19.80
N ASP A 10 16.81 -31.75 19.02
CA ASP A 10 15.53 -31.50 18.39
C ASP A 10 14.48 -31.15 19.45
N ASN A 11 14.13 -29.86 19.55
CA ASN A 11 12.84 -29.48 20.11
C ASN A 11 11.76 -29.84 19.08
N GLU A 12 11.35 -31.10 19.08
CA GLU A 12 10.16 -31.56 18.36
C GLU A 12 8.98 -30.68 18.79
N ILE A 13 8.50 -29.86 17.85
CA ILE A 13 7.34 -28.99 18.05
C ILE A 13 6.17 -29.88 18.46
N SER A 14 5.63 -29.64 19.64
CA SER A 14 4.55 -30.46 20.19
C SER A 14 3.35 -30.50 19.24
N GLN A 15 2.61 -31.62 19.18
CA GLN A 15 1.40 -31.69 18.36
C GLN A 15 0.37 -30.61 18.74
N GLU A 16 0.34 -30.18 20.01
CA GLU A 16 -0.46 -29.02 20.42
C GLU A 16 0.06 -27.68 19.88
N GLU A 17 1.37 -27.47 19.75
CA GLU A 17 1.93 -26.29 19.06
C GLU A 17 1.66 -26.33 17.57
N LEU A 18 1.81 -27.49 16.93
CA LEU A 18 1.45 -27.71 15.53
C LEU A 18 -0.05 -27.43 15.30
N PHE A 19 -0.92 -27.89 16.20
CA PHE A 19 -2.36 -27.58 16.17
C PHE A 19 -2.65 -26.10 16.47
N ARG A 20 -1.91 -25.43 17.36
CA ARG A 20 -2.06 -23.98 17.55
C ARG A 20 -1.64 -23.21 16.30
N LEU A 21 -0.54 -23.59 15.66
CA LEU A 21 -0.04 -23.02 14.41
C LEU A 21 -0.98 -23.27 13.22
N THR A 22 -1.68 -24.41 13.17
CA THR A 22 -2.63 -24.73 12.08
C THR A 22 -4.07 -24.28 12.36
N LYS A 23 -4.51 -24.23 13.62
CA LYS A 23 -5.86 -23.73 13.99
C LYS A 23 -5.94 -22.21 13.90
N THR A 24 -4.81 -21.51 13.99
CA THR A 24 -4.66 -20.20 13.37
C THR A 24 -4.26 -20.41 11.91
N GLY A 25 -5.23 -20.65 11.02
CA GLY A 25 -5.05 -20.50 9.57
C GLY A 25 -4.77 -19.05 9.15
N LEU A 26 -3.93 -18.38 9.92
CA LEU A 26 -3.50 -17.00 9.86
C LEU A 26 -1.99 -17.10 9.74
N GLY A 27 -1.48 -17.14 8.51
CA GLY A 27 -0.20 -16.51 8.26
C GLY A 27 -0.27 -15.14 8.95
N SER A 28 0.69 -14.86 9.83
CA SER A 28 0.77 -13.68 10.69
C SER A 28 -0.06 -12.53 10.11
N ILE A 29 -1.14 -12.12 10.77
CA ILE A 29 -1.88 -10.92 10.35
C ILE A 29 -0.82 -9.83 10.19
N PRO A 30 -0.60 -9.31 8.97
CA PRO A 30 0.43 -8.31 8.74
C PRO A 30 0.24 -7.22 9.78
N SER A 31 1.31 -6.82 10.47
CA SER A 31 1.20 -5.77 11.46
C SER A 31 0.55 -4.57 10.78
N PRO A 32 -0.44 -3.90 11.40
CA PRO A 32 -1.04 -2.71 10.80
C PRO A 32 0.01 -1.61 10.57
N TYR A 33 1.18 -1.73 11.19
CA TYR A 33 2.33 -0.84 11.02
C TYR A 33 3.26 -1.25 9.88
N ASP A 34 3.08 -2.42 9.26
CA ASP A 34 3.87 -2.83 8.09
C ASP A 34 3.32 -2.18 6.82
N VAL A 35 4.18 -2.00 5.83
CA VAL A 35 3.80 -1.45 4.53
C VAL A 35 2.75 -2.39 3.89
N PRO A 36 1.63 -1.87 3.35
CA PRO A 36 0.62 -2.72 2.73
C PRO A 36 1.22 -3.59 1.62
N TRP A 37 0.76 -4.83 1.51
CA TRP A 37 1.32 -5.80 0.57
C TRP A 37 1.30 -5.31 -0.88
N SER A 38 0.23 -4.62 -1.29
CA SER A 38 0.10 -4.04 -2.64
C SER A 38 1.22 -3.06 -2.98
N PHE A 39 1.74 -2.33 -1.99
CA PHE A 39 2.89 -1.44 -2.18
C PHE A 39 4.16 -2.24 -2.36
N LEU A 40 4.41 -3.26 -1.53
CA LEU A 40 5.63 -4.07 -1.59
C LEU A 40 5.86 -4.70 -2.96
N ILE A 41 4.78 -5.12 -3.62
CA ILE A 41 4.82 -5.73 -4.96
C ILE A 41 4.65 -4.71 -6.10
N HIS A 42 4.40 -3.43 -5.79
CA HIS A 42 4.21 -2.39 -6.80
C HIS A 42 5.54 -2.05 -7.47
N SER A 43 5.52 -1.83 -8.79
CA SER A 43 6.71 -1.54 -9.60
C SER A 43 7.49 -0.29 -9.14
N ASN A 44 6.81 0.66 -8.51
CA ASN A 44 7.37 1.89 -7.94
C ASN A 44 7.89 1.74 -6.50
N TYR A 45 7.85 0.56 -5.87
CA TYR A 45 8.39 0.37 -4.53
C TYR A 45 9.89 0.04 -4.54
N ARG A 46 10.66 0.70 -3.68
CA ARG A 46 12.10 0.50 -3.50
C ARG A 46 12.46 0.60 -2.02
N ALA A 47 12.96 -0.49 -1.44
CA ALA A 47 13.38 -0.55 -0.04
C ALA A 47 14.77 0.07 0.19
N ASP A 48 15.60 0.11 -0.87
CA ASP A 48 16.98 0.61 -0.87
C ASP A 48 17.09 2.14 -1.04
N ILE A 49 15.99 2.80 -1.39
CA ILE A 49 15.93 4.25 -1.56
C ILE A 49 15.60 4.93 -0.23
N ASN A 50 16.38 5.94 0.13
CA ASN A 50 16.26 6.74 1.35
C ASN A 50 16.32 8.24 1.03
N ARG A 51 16.28 9.09 2.06
CA ARG A 51 16.24 10.56 1.88
C ARG A 51 17.47 11.11 1.13
N ASP A 52 18.63 10.48 1.28
CA ASP A 52 19.90 11.03 0.78
C ASP A 52 20.11 10.70 -0.70
N ASN A 53 19.58 9.56 -1.17
CA ASN A 53 19.77 9.10 -2.55
C ASN A 53 18.52 9.24 -3.44
N VAL A 54 17.35 9.60 -2.89
CA VAL A 54 16.07 9.58 -3.62
C VAL A 54 16.04 10.44 -4.87
N VAL A 55 16.63 11.64 -4.83
CA VAL A 55 16.62 12.56 -5.97
C VAL A 55 17.42 11.96 -7.13
N ALA A 56 18.64 11.51 -6.85
CA ALA A 56 19.51 10.89 -7.85
C ALA A 56 18.84 9.64 -8.45
N LYS A 57 18.23 8.79 -7.60
CA LYS A 57 17.57 7.56 -8.06
C LYS A 57 16.31 7.82 -8.89
N LEU A 58 15.50 8.81 -8.51
CA LEU A 58 14.34 9.22 -9.31
C LEU A 58 14.73 9.84 -10.67
N GLN A 59 15.92 10.45 -10.76
CA GLN A 59 16.44 11.00 -12.01
C GLN A 59 17.02 9.92 -12.93
N GLU A 60 17.73 8.95 -12.35
CA GLU A 60 18.38 7.81 -13.02
C GLU A 60 17.34 6.79 -13.55
N ASP A 61 16.44 6.32 -12.68
CA ASP A 61 15.46 5.28 -13.00
C ASP A 61 14.19 5.87 -13.63
N LYS A 62 14.13 5.86 -14.96
CA LYS A 62 12.96 6.33 -15.72
C LYS A 62 11.72 5.45 -15.53
N ALA A 63 11.85 4.19 -15.09
CA ALA A 63 10.71 3.31 -14.86
C ALA A 63 9.87 3.77 -13.66
N LEU A 64 10.48 4.50 -12.71
CA LEU A 64 9.78 5.12 -11.59
C LEU A 64 8.91 6.30 -12.01
N GLN A 65 9.11 6.84 -13.23
CA GLN A 65 8.33 7.97 -13.76
C GLN A 65 8.29 9.16 -12.78
N GLY A 66 9.40 9.38 -12.07
CA GLY A 66 9.53 10.45 -11.09
C GLY A 66 8.78 10.20 -9.77
N ILE A 67 8.24 9.01 -9.49
CA ILE A 67 7.54 8.71 -8.24
C ILE A 67 8.04 7.38 -7.66
N VAL A 68 8.33 7.35 -6.36
CA VAL A 68 8.75 6.12 -5.66
C VAL A 68 8.05 5.98 -4.32
N PHE A 69 7.68 4.75 -3.98
CA PHE A 69 7.26 4.34 -2.66
C PHE A 69 8.43 3.72 -1.92
N ARG A 70 8.70 4.17 -0.70
CA ARG A 70 9.84 3.69 0.09
C ARG A 70 9.52 3.68 1.57
N PRO A 71 10.22 2.87 2.38
CA PRO A 71 10.15 2.99 3.83
C PRO A 71 10.43 4.42 4.30
N SER A 72 9.69 4.88 5.30
CA SER A 72 10.02 6.10 6.02
C SER A 72 11.11 5.83 7.07
N SER A 73 11.88 6.87 7.42
CA SER A 73 12.72 6.83 8.62
C SER A 73 11.88 6.74 9.90
N SER A 74 10.62 7.19 9.85
CA SER A 74 9.66 7.01 10.93
C SER A 74 9.05 5.62 10.85
N ARG A 75 9.26 4.81 11.90
CA ARG A 75 8.69 3.46 12.00
C ARG A 75 7.17 3.51 11.83
N GLY A 76 6.64 2.58 11.04
CA GLY A 76 5.20 2.49 10.80
C GLY A 76 4.68 3.44 9.72
N CYS A 77 5.56 4.05 8.93
CA CYS A 77 5.17 4.94 7.85
C CYS A 77 5.82 4.57 6.51
N THR A 78 5.12 4.87 5.43
CA THR A 78 5.63 4.82 4.06
C THR A 78 5.84 6.24 3.57
N THR A 79 6.93 6.49 2.85
CA THR A 79 7.17 7.76 2.17
C THR A 79 6.91 7.62 0.69
N ILE A 80 6.11 8.51 0.13
CA ILE A 80 5.94 8.71 -1.31
C ILE A 80 6.83 9.89 -1.70
N SER A 81 7.85 9.63 -2.51
CA SER A 81 8.76 10.67 -2.99
C SER A 81 8.45 10.98 -4.45
N ILE A 82 8.29 12.27 -4.76
CA ILE A 82 7.87 12.77 -6.07
C ILE A 82 8.94 13.74 -6.58
N LEU A 83 9.51 13.47 -7.74
CA LEU A 83 10.46 14.34 -8.40
C LEU A 83 9.76 15.63 -8.85
N THR A 84 10.36 16.76 -8.49
CA THR A 84 9.85 18.10 -8.80
C THR A 84 10.57 18.67 -10.02
N THR A 85 9.96 19.67 -10.66
CA THR A 85 10.55 20.37 -11.82
C THR A 85 11.85 21.11 -11.51
N THR A 86 12.15 21.39 -10.24
CA THR A 86 13.40 22.04 -9.83
C THR A 86 14.47 21.03 -9.38
N ASN A 87 14.43 19.80 -9.89
CA ASN A 87 15.40 18.73 -9.56
C ASN A 87 15.49 18.38 -8.06
N GLY A 88 14.45 18.68 -7.28
CA GLY A 88 14.30 18.21 -5.89
C GLY A 88 13.22 17.14 -5.77
N ALA A 89 12.97 16.63 -4.57
CA ALA A 89 11.86 15.72 -4.31
C ALA A 89 10.92 16.24 -3.22
N THR A 90 9.62 16.21 -3.48
CA THR A 90 8.58 16.34 -2.47
C THR A 90 8.41 14.98 -1.78
N ASN A 91 8.33 14.95 -0.45
CA ASN A 91 8.16 13.72 0.31
C ASN A 91 6.84 13.77 1.10
N LEU A 92 5.95 12.83 0.82
CA LEU A 92 4.70 12.65 1.57
C LEU A 92 4.87 11.44 2.48
N VAL A 93 4.75 11.65 3.79
CA VAL A 93 4.81 10.55 4.76
C VAL A 93 3.38 10.16 5.11
N MET A 94 3.06 8.88 4.93
CA MET A 94 1.75 8.32 5.22
C MET A 94 1.86 7.19 6.24
N SER A 95 0.91 7.14 7.18
CA SER A 95 0.84 6.09 8.19
C SER A 95 0.49 4.75 7.55
N ASN A 96 1.27 3.71 7.83
CA ASN A 96 0.97 2.37 7.34
C ASN A 96 -0.36 1.85 7.90
N CYS A 97 -0.75 2.27 9.10
CA CYS A 97 -2.05 1.90 9.68
C CYS A 97 -3.22 2.46 8.85
N GLU A 98 -3.10 3.71 8.38
CA GLU A 98 -4.12 4.31 7.52
C GLU A 98 -4.11 3.72 6.12
N LEU A 99 -2.91 3.48 5.56
CA LEU A 99 -2.77 2.82 4.27
C LEU A 99 -3.35 1.41 4.28
N ASN A 100 -3.13 0.60 5.33
CA ASN A 100 -3.72 -0.73 5.45
C ASN A 100 -5.25 -0.70 5.60
N LYS A 101 -5.81 0.32 6.27
CA LYS A 101 -7.27 0.51 6.32
C LYS A 101 -7.84 0.82 4.94
N LEU A 102 -7.18 1.70 4.18
CA LEU A 102 -7.57 2.03 2.81
C LEU A 102 -7.40 0.84 1.87
N GLU A 103 -6.31 0.07 2.02
CA GLU A 103 -6.00 -1.11 1.21
C GLU A 103 -7.16 -2.11 1.22
N ASN A 104 -7.72 -2.40 2.40
CA ASN A 104 -8.85 -3.31 2.53
C ASN A 104 -10.08 -2.84 1.73
N SER A 105 -10.41 -1.54 1.82
CA SER A 105 -11.53 -0.96 1.08
C SER A 105 -11.26 -0.97 -0.43
N TYR A 106 -10.05 -0.57 -0.84
CA TYR A 106 -9.64 -0.56 -2.24
C TYR A 106 -9.71 -1.97 -2.85
N HIS A 107 -9.14 -2.95 -2.15
CA HIS A 107 -9.17 -4.35 -2.57
C HIS A 107 -10.61 -4.86 -2.71
N TYR A 108 -11.48 -4.55 -1.75
CA TYR A 108 -12.89 -4.97 -1.78
C TYR A 108 -13.63 -4.47 -3.04
N TYR A 109 -13.37 -3.23 -3.47
CA TYR A 109 -13.97 -2.65 -4.67
C TYR A 109 -13.12 -2.84 -5.94
N GLY A 110 -12.16 -3.77 -5.95
CA GLY A 110 -11.36 -4.11 -7.12
C GLY A 110 -10.39 -3.03 -7.58
N LEU A 111 -10.05 -2.09 -6.71
CA LEU A 111 -9.08 -1.02 -6.97
C LEU A 111 -7.69 -1.39 -6.45
N ASN A 112 -6.65 -0.84 -7.09
CA ASN A 112 -5.28 -0.91 -6.60
C ASN A 112 -4.90 0.43 -5.95
N LEU A 113 -4.58 0.41 -4.65
CA LEU A 113 -4.26 1.61 -3.87
C LEU A 113 -2.99 2.33 -4.36
N PRO A 114 -1.81 1.68 -4.45
CA PRO A 114 -0.60 2.37 -4.91
C PRO A 114 -0.71 2.88 -6.36
N SER A 115 -1.36 2.15 -7.26
CA SER A 115 -1.62 2.64 -8.63
C SER A 115 -2.55 3.87 -8.62
N SER A 116 -3.57 3.89 -7.76
CA SER A 116 -4.47 5.04 -7.64
C SER A 116 -3.75 6.27 -7.11
N ILE A 117 -2.82 6.11 -6.16
CA ILE A 117 -1.96 7.19 -5.68
C ILE A 117 -1.11 7.75 -6.83
N LEU A 118 -0.52 6.89 -7.67
CA LEU A 118 0.25 7.35 -8.83
C LEU A 118 -0.60 8.13 -9.82
N GLU A 119 -1.81 7.65 -10.13
CA GLU A 119 -2.74 8.34 -11.02
C GLU A 119 -3.09 9.74 -10.49
N ILE A 120 -3.41 9.86 -9.19
CA ILE A 120 -3.72 11.14 -8.55
C ILE A 120 -2.52 12.10 -8.65
N ILE A 121 -1.32 11.63 -8.32
CA ILE A 121 -0.10 12.46 -8.39
C ILE A 121 0.19 12.89 -9.83
N LYS A 122 0.03 11.99 -10.81
CA LYS A 122 0.27 12.29 -12.23
C LYS A 122 -0.78 13.23 -12.82
N ALA A 123 -2.00 13.20 -12.31
CA ALA A 123 -3.05 14.14 -12.70
C ALA A 123 -2.80 15.57 -12.16
N CYS A 124 -1.92 15.72 -11.16
CA CYS A 124 -1.59 17.03 -10.64
C CYS A 124 -0.69 17.82 -11.61
N PRO A 125 -0.98 19.11 -11.86
CA PRO A 125 -0.09 19.95 -12.64
C PRO A 125 1.31 20.01 -12.03
N SER A 126 2.36 19.97 -12.86
CA SER A 126 3.75 19.93 -12.40
C SER A 126 4.13 21.06 -11.44
N ASN A 127 3.50 22.22 -11.60
CA ASN A 127 3.72 23.41 -10.77
C ASN A 127 3.12 23.28 -9.36
N SER A 128 2.18 22.35 -9.18
CA SER A 128 1.46 22.11 -7.93
C SER A 128 2.05 20.96 -7.10
N ILE A 129 2.94 20.14 -7.67
CA ILE A 129 3.53 18.95 -7.01
C ILE A 129 4.25 19.32 -5.70
N LYS A 130 4.86 20.50 -5.63
CA LYS A 130 5.53 20.97 -4.40
C LYS A 130 4.57 21.21 -3.24
N ASN A 131 3.29 21.43 -3.55
CA ASN A 131 2.25 21.78 -2.59
C ASN A 131 1.25 20.63 -2.39
N ILE A 132 1.48 19.45 -2.98
CA ILE A 132 0.66 18.28 -2.68
C ILE A 132 0.81 17.97 -1.19
N SER A 133 -0.34 17.80 -0.52
CA SER A 133 -0.41 17.37 0.87
C SER A 133 -0.95 15.94 0.98
N GLY A 134 -0.70 15.28 2.10
CA GLY A 134 -1.31 13.99 2.40
C GLY A 134 -2.84 14.05 2.45
N GLU A 135 -3.40 15.15 2.95
CA GLU A 135 -4.86 15.39 3.00
C GLU A 135 -5.48 15.45 1.61
N PHE A 136 -4.82 16.12 0.65
CA PHE A 136 -5.27 16.15 -0.74
C PHE A 136 -5.33 14.74 -1.33
N ILE A 137 -4.26 13.95 -1.17
CA ILE A 137 -4.22 12.56 -1.64
C ILE A 137 -5.33 11.74 -0.98
N ALA A 138 -5.52 11.84 0.34
CA ALA A 138 -6.57 11.12 1.05
C ALA A 138 -7.98 11.47 0.56
N SER A 139 -8.25 12.76 0.30
CA SER A 139 -9.52 13.22 -0.27
C SER A 139 -9.78 12.65 -1.66
N GLU A 140 -8.78 12.70 -2.56
CA GLU A 140 -8.94 12.14 -3.92
C GLU A 140 -9.09 10.62 -3.92
N LEU A 141 -8.39 9.91 -3.03
CA LEU A 141 -8.59 8.49 -2.82
C LEU A 141 -10.02 8.18 -2.36
N GLN A 142 -10.56 8.94 -1.40
CA GLN A 142 -11.93 8.74 -0.93
C GLN A 142 -12.94 8.96 -2.07
N LYS A 143 -12.78 10.01 -2.89
CA LYS A 143 -13.66 10.23 -4.06
C LYS A 143 -13.64 9.04 -5.01
N LYS A 144 -12.44 8.53 -5.33
CA LYS A 144 -12.29 7.36 -6.22
C LYS A 144 -12.94 6.11 -5.63
N LEU A 145 -12.83 5.92 -4.32
CA LEU A 145 -13.47 4.82 -3.59
C LEU A 145 -15.00 4.93 -3.63
N GLU A 146 -15.58 6.11 -3.42
CA GLU A 146 -17.04 6.32 -3.50
C GLU A 146 -17.58 6.04 -4.91
N VAL A 147 -16.86 6.44 -5.96
CA VAL A 147 -17.23 6.11 -7.35
C VAL A 147 -17.23 4.59 -7.56
N ALA A 148 -16.17 3.89 -7.14
CA ALA A 148 -16.08 2.45 -7.28
C ALA A 148 -17.18 1.72 -6.48
N LYS A 149 -17.49 2.20 -5.27
CA LYS A 149 -18.58 1.69 -4.46
C LYS A 149 -19.94 1.85 -5.16
N TYR A 150 -20.21 3.03 -5.70
CA TYR A 150 -21.43 3.28 -6.45
C TYR A 150 -21.57 2.33 -7.66
N GLU A 151 -20.50 2.17 -8.44
CA GLU A 151 -20.49 1.27 -9.60
C GLU A 151 -20.65 -0.20 -9.20
N PHE A 152 -20.02 -0.62 -8.10
CA PHE A 152 -20.13 -1.98 -7.57
C PHE A 152 -21.55 -2.30 -7.09
N GLU A 153 -22.22 -1.34 -6.44
CA GLU A 153 -23.58 -1.50 -5.92
C GLU A 153 -24.68 -1.30 -6.97
N ARG A 154 -24.36 -0.69 -8.13
CA ARG A 154 -25.33 -0.35 -9.18
C ARG A 154 -26.22 -1.52 -9.60
N PRO A 155 -25.70 -2.74 -9.89
CA PRO A 155 -26.55 -3.85 -10.34
C PRO A 155 -27.60 -4.26 -9.29
N GLN A 156 -27.25 -4.20 -8.01
CA GLN A 156 -28.17 -4.55 -6.91
C GLN A 156 -29.27 -3.50 -6.76
N ARG A 157 -28.93 -2.21 -6.94
CA ARG A 157 -29.90 -1.11 -6.91
C ARG A 157 -30.89 -1.22 -8.08
N GLU A 158 -30.39 -1.45 -9.29
CA GLU A 158 -31.24 -1.65 -10.48
C GLU A 158 -32.19 -2.85 -10.32
N LEU A 159 -31.71 -3.95 -9.73
CA LEU A 159 -32.53 -5.12 -9.45
C LEU A 159 -33.63 -4.80 -8.41
N ALA A 160 -33.27 -4.12 -7.32
CA ALA A 160 -34.21 -3.72 -6.28
C ALA A 160 -35.29 -2.76 -6.79
N GLU A 161 -34.94 -1.85 -7.70
CA GLU A 161 -35.90 -0.96 -8.36
C GLU A 161 -36.89 -1.72 -9.25
N ARG A 162 -36.44 -2.72 -10.01
CA ARG A 162 -37.33 -3.58 -10.82
C ARG A 162 -38.32 -4.34 -9.96
N PHE A 163 -37.86 -4.99 -8.88
CA PHE A 163 -38.75 -5.71 -7.97
C PHE A 163 -39.80 -4.81 -7.29
N LYS A 164 -39.48 -3.55 -7.02
CA LYS A 164 -40.45 -2.57 -6.50
C LYS A 164 -41.51 -2.20 -7.53
N MET A 165 -41.18 -2.17 -8.81
CA MET A 165 -42.13 -1.87 -9.90
C MET A 165 -43.05 -3.03 -10.21
N ASP A 166 -42.57 -4.28 -10.13
CA ASP A 166 -43.36 -5.49 -10.41
C ASP A 166 -44.32 -5.87 -9.25
N SER A 167 -44.29 -5.14 -8.14
CA SER A 167 -45.12 -5.37 -6.94
C SER A 167 -46.43 -4.54 -6.91
N TYR A 168 -46.81 -3.90 -8.02
CA TYR A 168 -48.02 -3.07 -8.16
C TYR A 168 -48.95 -3.56 -9.27
#